data_AF-A0A9X8N7D4-F1
#
_entry.id   AF-A0A9X8N7D4-F1
#
_cell.length_a   1.000
_cell.length_b   1.000
_cell.length_c   1.000
_cell.angle_alpha   90.00
_cell.angle_beta   90.00
_cell.angle_gamma   90.00
#
_symmetry.space_group_name_H-M   'P 1'
#
loop_
_entity.id
_entity.type
_entity.pdbx_description
1 polymer ?
#
loop_
_entity_poly.entity_id
_entity_poly.type
_entity_poly.pdbx_seq_one_letter_code
_entity_poly.pdbx_strand_id
1 'polypeptide(L)'
;MPTTESADDDQLGDQLFVLTAVLLTPAQFPSVLGDDYPEVCAGLGLEPYAEGYGLVLGQDGTGARWTVATEDVSLVACAIAAWDCGMEYDLSPGEESIVVALPGWPLALAVATPGIPQPHDPEPQEGDRAPLAPPDAGDWGPAQRRLGADEIALQWVSWRAQVEDEEVSFAEPGEERHRGVRRVLAEARGYLVDPPPPGRVRSSFAAGEARTLRVDGPGWSMVARTDDIAFVLLDDEPGQVHPVGRGPELPGLLASLDGLAARPL
;
A
#
# COMPACT_ATOMS: atom_id res chain seq x y z
N MET A 1 5.92 41.21 -34.25
CA MET A 1 5.28 39.97 -33.80
C MET A 1 5.94 39.61 -32.48
N PRO A 2 5.35 39.93 -31.32
CA PRO A 2 5.87 39.43 -30.06
C PRO A 2 5.53 37.94 -29.96
N THR A 3 6.50 37.20 -29.44
CA THR A 3 6.56 35.78 -29.10
C THR A 3 5.32 35.27 -28.39
N THR A 4 4.59 34.36 -29.03
CA THR A 4 3.56 33.52 -28.39
C THR A 4 4.20 32.31 -27.69
N GLU A 5 5.46 31.97 -28.02
CA GLU A 5 6.17 30.81 -27.44
C GLU A 5 6.40 30.89 -25.93
N SER A 6 6.60 32.08 -25.34
CA SER A 6 6.97 32.17 -23.91
C SER A 6 5.80 31.94 -22.95
N ALA A 7 4.55 32.18 -23.38
CA ALA A 7 3.39 31.98 -22.50
C ALA A 7 2.92 30.51 -22.48
N ASP A 8 3.09 29.79 -23.60
CA ASP A 8 2.80 28.36 -23.67
C ASP A 8 3.88 27.53 -22.92
N ASP A 9 5.15 27.95 -22.97
CA ASP A 9 6.26 27.26 -22.28
C ASP A 9 6.18 27.42 -20.75
N ASP A 10 5.79 28.61 -20.25
CA ASP A 10 5.52 28.84 -18.83
C ASP A 10 4.29 28.05 -18.34
N GLN A 11 3.25 27.89 -19.16
CA GLN A 11 2.07 27.06 -18.82
C GLN A 11 2.37 25.56 -18.80
N LEU A 12 3.24 25.08 -19.69
CA LEU A 12 3.72 23.69 -19.68
C LEU A 12 4.61 23.41 -18.46
N GLY A 13 5.40 24.40 -18.03
CA GLY A 13 6.26 24.31 -16.86
C GLY A 13 5.49 24.03 -15.57
N ASP A 14 4.29 24.58 -15.42
CA ASP A 14 3.46 24.41 -14.22
C ASP A 14 2.43 23.24 -14.35
N GLN A 15 2.27 22.66 -15.54
CA GLN A 15 1.33 21.56 -15.77
C GLN A 15 1.88 20.24 -15.22
N LEU A 16 1.09 19.54 -14.39
CA LEU A 16 1.40 18.18 -13.97
C LEU A 16 0.98 17.15 -15.03
N PHE A 17 1.94 16.43 -15.57
CA PHE A 17 1.75 15.24 -16.39
C PHE A 17 1.62 14.00 -15.49
N VAL A 18 0.42 13.46 -15.40
CA VAL A 18 0.12 12.29 -14.55
C VAL A 18 0.74 11.03 -15.11
N LEU A 19 1.54 10.33 -14.29
CA LEU A 19 2.11 9.03 -14.61
C LEU A 19 1.31 7.89 -13.98
N THR A 20 0.85 8.09 -12.75
CA THR A 20 0.03 7.10 -12.04
C THR A 20 -0.74 7.76 -10.90
N ALA A 21 -1.69 7.02 -10.33
CA ALA A 21 -2.38 7.41 -9.13
C ALA A 21 -2.61 6.20 -8.21
N VAL A 22 -2.68 6.45 -6.91
CA VAL A 22 -2.94 5.42 -5.91
C VAL A 22 -3.92 5.95 -4.86
N LEU A 23 -4.71 5.03 -4.30
CA LEU A 23 -5.55 5.34 -3.14
C LEU A 23 -4.71 5.37 -1.87
N LEU A 24 -5.00 6.32 -0.99
CA LEU A 24 -4.48 6.42 0.37
C LEU A 24 -5.68 6.55 1.32
N THR A 25 -6.32 5.44 1.64
CA THR A 25 -7.52 5.37 2.48
C THR A 25 -7.29 4.38 3.64
N PRO A 26 -8.12 4.42 4.69
CA PRO A 26 -8.09 3.41 5.75
C PRO A 26 -8.22 1.95 5.27
N ALA A 27 -8.88 1.73 4.13
CA ALA A 27 -9.06 0.38 3.57
C ALA A 27 -7.94 -0.01 2.59
N GLN A 28 -7.29 0.96 1.94
CA GLN A 28 -6.35 0.72 0.86
C GLN A 28 -5.30 1.82 0.77
N PHE A 29 -4.03 1.42 0.85
CA PHE A 29 -2.87 2.27 0.63
C PHE A 29 -1.68 1.40 0.18
N PRO A 30 -0.63 1.99 -0.45
CA PRO A 30 0.56 1.25 -0.83
C PRO A 30 1.30 0.74 0.40
N SER A 31 1.27 -0.58 0.65
CA SER A 31 1.79 -1.14 1.90
C SER A 31 3.28 -0.89 2.10
N VAL A 32 4.06 -0.71 1.03
CA VAL A 32 5.49 -0.39 1.17
C VAL A 32 5.74 0.82 2.07
N LEU A 33 4.80 1.78 2.10
CA LEU A 33 4.90 3.05 2.82
C LEU A 33 4.74 2.93 4.34
N GLY A 34 4.09 1.89 4.86
CA GLY A 34 3.81 1.77 6.30
C GLY A 34 2.95 0.56 6.67
N ASP A 35 2.83 0.29 7.97
CA ASP A 35 2.04 -0.82 8.52
C ASP A 35 0.55 -0.45 8.68
N ASP A 36 0.20 0.84 8.66
CA ASP A 36 -1.17 1.35 8.79
C ASP A 36 -1.36 2.73 8.13
N TYR A 37 -2.63 3.13 8.00
CA TYR A 37 -3.00 4.36 7.33
C TYR A 37 -2.46 5.63 8.02
N PRO A 38 -2.60 5.80 9.37
CA PRO A 38 -1.99 6.92 10.06
C PRO A 38 -0.47 7.05 9.92
N GLU A 39 0.27 5.95 9.97
CA GLU A 39 1.72 5.96 9.75
C GLU A 39 2.07 6.50 8.36
N VAL A 40 1.36 6.06 7.32
CA VAL A 40 1.58 6.53 5.94
C VAL A 40 1.23 8.01 5.79
N CYS A 41 0.11 8.46 6.37
CA CYS A 41 -0.26 9.88 6.39
C CYS A 41 0.83 10.73 7.06
N ALA A 42 1.31 10.32 8.24
CA ALA A 42 2.39 11.01 8.94
C ALA A 42 3.68 11.05 8.10
N GLY A 43 4.02 9.95 7.43
CA GLY A 43 5.13 9.85 6.48
C GLY A 43 5.02 10.85 5.31
N LEU A 44 3.80 11.22 4.91
CA LEU A 44 3.53 12.23 3.87
C LEU A 44 3.27 13.63 4.45
N GLY A 45 3.28 13.81 5.77
CA GLY A 45 2.93 15.08 6.42
C GLY A 45 1.45 15.45 6.30
N LEU A 46 0.59 14.44 6.12
CA LEU A 46 -0.87 14.57 6.08
C LEU A 46 -1.45 14.21 7.44
N GLU A 47 -2.55 14.85 7.83
CA GLU A 47 -3.36 14.38 8.94
C GLU A 47 -4.23 13.19 8.47
N PRO A 48 -4.43 12.14 9.30
CA PRO A 48 -5.33 11.05 8.92
C PRO A 48 -6.77 11.55 8.72
N TYR A 49 -7.34 11.26 7.56
CA TYR A 49 -8.70 11.65 7.17
C TYR A 49 -9.56 10.40 6.94
N ALA A 50 -10.83 10.42 7.38
CA ALA A 50 -11.65 9.20 7.43
C ALA A 50 -12.00 8.68 6.03
N GLU A 51 -12.27 9.58 5.10
CA GLU A 51 -12.53 9.32 3.69
C GLU A 51 -11.23 8.97 2.94
N GLY A 52 -10.09 9.44 3.43
CA GLY A 52 -8.77 9.24 2.85
C GLY A 52 -8.42 10.26 1.76
N TYR A 53 -7.36 9.97 1.03
CA TYR A 53 -6.83 10.79 -0.05
C TYR A 53 -6.63 9.98 -1.33
N GLY A 54 -6.70 10.65 -2.45
CA GLY A 54 -6.09 10.19 -3.69
C GLY A 54 -4.67 10.78 -3.80
N LEU A 55 -3.69 9.97 -4.20
CA LEU A 55 -2.36 10.44 -4.55
C LEU A 55 -2.17 10.37 -6.06
N VAL A 56 -1.78 11.49 -6.66
CA VAL A 56 -1.44 11.59 -8.08
C VAL A 56 0.06 11.83 -8.20
N LEU A 57 0.77 10.93 -8.87
CA LEU A 57 2.21 11.03 -9.07
C LEU A 57 2.47 11.41 -10.53
N GLY A 58 3.25 12.48 -10.73
CA GLY A 58 3.52 13.01 -12.05
C GLY A 58 4.82 13.79 -12.14
N GLN A 59 5.08 14.29 -13.34
CA GLN A 59 6.16 15.23 -13.61
C GLN A 59 5.59 16.55 -14.09
N ASP A 60 6.26 17.66 -13.79
CA ASP A 60 5.97 18.91 -14.48
C ASP A 60 6.67 18.98 -15.86
N GLY A 61 6.44 20.04 -16.62
CA GLY A 61 7.03 20.21 -17.96
C GLY A 61 8.57 20.28 -17.97
N THR A 62 9.20 20.59 -16.83
CA THR A 62 10.65 20.58 -16.69
C THR A 62 11.20 19.18 -16.39
N GLY A 63 10.34 18.25 -15.96
CA GLY A 63 10.68 16.91 -15.54
C GLY A 63 10.77 16.74 -14.03
N ALA A 64 10.50 17.78 -13.23
CA ALA A 64 10.56 17.67 -11.78
C ALA A 64 9.39 16.82 -11.27
N ARG A 65 9.68 16.00 -10.25
CA ARG A 65 8.74 14.99 -9.73
C ARG A 65 7.85 15.57 -8.64
N TRP A 66 6.56 15.29 -8.74
CA TRP A 66 5.56 15.76 -7.78
C TRP A 66 4.58 14.65 -7.39
N THR A 67 4.16 14.69 -6.13
CA THR A 67 3.06 13.91 -5.56
C THR A 67 1.98 14.87 -5.08
N VAL A 68 0.83 14.87 -5.75
CA VAL A 68 -0.33 15.67 -5.37
C VAL A 68 -1.28 14.82 -4.54
N ALA A 69 -1.59 15.26 -3.32
CA ALA A 69 -2.62 14.67 -2.48
C ALA A 69 -3.93 15.46 -2.64
N THR A 70 -5.02 14.75 -2.98
CA THR A 70 -6.37 15.30 -3.15
C THR A 70 -7.37 14.61 -2.23
N GLU A 71 -8.34 15.35 -1.73
CA GLU A 71 -9.50 14.81 -0.99
C GLU A 71 -10.57 14.23 -1.93
N ASP A 72 -10.47 14.43 -3.25
CA ASP A 72 -11.35 13.78 -4.21
C ASP A 72 -10.92 12.33 -4.48
N VAL A 73 -11.15 11.49 -3.48
CA VAL A 73 -10.87 10.05 -3.52
C VAL A 73 -11.68 9.37 -4.62
N SER A 74 -12.89 9.85 -4.90
CA SER A 74 -13.78 9.28 -5.91
C SER A 74 -13.23 9.48 -7.32
N LEU A 75 -12.73 10.68 -7.63
CA LEU A 75 -12.05 10.97 -8.90
C LEU A 75 -10.87 10.02 -9.13
N VAL A 76 -10.00 9.84 -8.13
CA VAL A 76 -8.84 8.96 -8.24
C VAL A 76 -9.26 7.49 -8.36
N ALA A 77 -10.24 7.04 -7.58
CA ALA A 77 -10.77 5.68 -7.67
C ALA A 77 -11.38 5.40 -9.06
N CYS A 78 -12.12 6.36 -9.62
CA CYS A 78 -12.68 6.26 -10.97
C CYS A 78 -11.59 6.17 -12.04
N ALA A 79 -10.53 6.98 -11.93
CA ALA A 79 -9.40 6.94 -12.86
C ALA A 79 -8.70 5.57 -12.84
N ILE A 80 -8.37 5.05 -11.64
CA ILE A 80 -7.75 3.73 -11.47
C ILE A 80 -8.64 2.63 -12.08
N ALA A 81 -9.94 2.63 -11.74
CA ALA A 81 -10.86 1.62 -12.26
C ALA A 81 -11.01 1.68 -13.79
N ALA A 82 -10.98 2.88 -14.38
CA ALA A 82 -11.00 3.05 -15.83
C ALA A 82 -9.73 2.47 -16.48
N TRP A 83 -8.56 2.81 -15.96
CA TRP A 83 -7.29 2.32 -16.48
C TRP A 83 -7.13 0.80 -16.32
N ASP A 84 -7.58 0.22 -15.20
CA ASP A 84 -7.60 -1.24 -14.98
C ASP A 84 -8.48 -1.97 -16.01
N CYS A 85 -9.52 -1.31 -16.50
CA CYS A 85 -10.38 -1.81 -17.58
C CYS A 85 -9.86 -1.47 -18.99
N GLY A 86 -8.70 -0.81 -19.11
CA GLY A 86 -8.12 -0.37 -20.38
C GLY A 86 -8.85 0.80 -21.04
N MET A 87 -9.60 1.59 -20.26
CA MET A 87 -10.30 2.79 -20.73
C MET A 87 -9.45 4.04 -20.49
N GLU A 88 -9.61 5.05 -21.37
CA GLU A 88 -9.03 6.36 -21.17
C GLU A 88 -9.77 7.11 -20.06
N TYR A 89 -9.00 7.81 -19.21
CA TYR A 89 -9.53 8.71 -18.19
C TYR A 89 -8.53 9.83 -17.97
N ASP A 90 -8.99 11.07 -18.07
CA ASP A 90 -8.17 12.26 -17.82
C ASP A 90 -8.26 12.64 -16.33
N LEU A 91 -7.23 12.30 -15.58
CA LEU A 91 -7.16 12.56 -14.14
C LEU A 91 -6.58 13.95 -13.89
N SER A 92 -7.45 14.90 -13.57
CA SER A 92 -7.06 16.27 -13.23
C SER A 92 -7.81 16.73 -11.98
N PRO A 93 -7.20 16.62 -10.78
CA PRO A 93 -7.80 17.11 -9.54
C PRO A 93 -8.06 18.62 -9.60
N GLY A 94 -9.24 19.07 -9.16
CA GLY A 94 -9.55 20.50 -9.04
C GLY A 94 -8.72 21.15 -7.94
N GLU A 95 -8.29 22.40 -8.13
CA GLU A 95 -7.45 23.15 -7.19
C GLU A 95 -8.04 23.19 -5.76
N GLU A 96 -9.36 23.21 -5.64
CA GLU A 96 -10.09 23.21 -4.37
C GLU A 96 -10.03 21.88 -3.61
N SER A 97 -9.74 20.78 -4.32
CA SER A 97 -9.62 19.44 -3.74
C SER A 97 -8.19 19.09 -3.36
N ILE A 98 -7.21 19.85 -3.85
CA ILE A 98 -5.79 19.60 -3.61
C ILE A 98 -5.45 20.08 -2.20
N VAL A 99 -4.94 19.15 -1.40
CA VAL A 99 -4.49 19.43 -0.03
C VAL A 99 -3.05 19.93 -0.04
N VAL A 100 -2.19 19.24 -0.79
CA VAL A 100 -0.77 19.55 -0.88
C VAL A 100 -0.14 18.95 -2.13
N ALA A 101 0.84 19.67 -2.69
CA ALA A 101 1.79 19.14 -3.66
C ALA A 101 3.13 18.93 -2.96
N LEU A 102 3.61 17.69 -2.93
CA LEU A 102 4.84 17.28 -2.27
C LEU A 102 5.93 17.02 -3.33
N PRO A 103 7.16 17.52 -3.15
CA PRO A 103 8.26 17.24 -4.06
C PRO A 103 8.61 15.74 -4.02
N GLY A 104 8.99 15.15 -5.15
CA GLY A 104 9.38 13.74 -5.26
C GLY A 104 8.20 12.75 -5.32
N TRP A 105 8.54 11.46 -5.31
CA TRP A 105 7.58 10.36 -5.33
C TRP A 105 7.79 9.40 -4.15
N PRO A 106 6.73 9.06 -3.39
CA PRO A 106 6.84 8.07 -2.32
C PRO A 106 6.92 6.63 -2.86
N LEU A 107 6.69 6.43 -4.16
CA LEU A 107 6.71 5.14 -4.82
C LEU A 107 7.72 5.13 -5.96
N ALA A 108 8.35 3.97 -6.18
CA ALA A 108 9.29 3.80 -7.26
C ALA A 108 8.55 3.77 -8.60
N LEU A 109 8.81 4.76 -9.46
CA LEU A 109 8.35 4.79 -10.84
C LEU A 109 9.56 4.73 -11.78
N ALA A 110 9.47 3.87 -12.78
CA ALA A 110 10.53 3.67 -13.78
C ALA A 110 10.25 4.40 -15.11
N VAL A 111 9.09 5.05 -15.22
CA VAL A 111 8.61 5.67 -16.46
C VAL A 111 8.65 7.19 -16.37
N ALA A 112 8.68 7.82 -17.54
CA ALA A 112 8.65 9.26 -17.70
C ALA A 112 7.65 9.64 -18.79
N THR A 113 7.12 10.86 -18.72
CA THR A 113 6.20 11.38 -19.73
C THR A 113 6.94 11.54 -21.07
N PRO A 114 6.43 10.99 -22.18
CA PRO A 114 7.07 11.14 -23.48
C PRO A 114 7.24 12.60 -23.88
N GLY A 115 8.46 12.99 -24.27
CA GLY A 115 8.78 14.35 -24.71
C GLY A 115 9.15 15.32 -23.58
N ILE A 116 9.01 14.91 -22.32
CA ILE A 116 9.43 15.68 -21.14
C ILE A 116 10.83 15.22 -20.68
N PRO A 117 11.66 16.10 -20.07
CA PRO A 117 12.94 15.68 -19.50
C PRO A 117 12.83 14.55 -18.47
N GLN A 118 13.97 13.91 -18.18
CA GLN A 118 14.00 12.78 -17.24
C GLN A 118 13.54 13.19 -15.84
N PRO A 119 12.82 12.29 -15.12
CA PRO A 119 12.38 12.55 -13.75
C PRO A 119 13.55 12.92 -12.85
N HIS A 120 13.43 14.05 -12.15
CA HIS A 120 14.40 14.51 -11.16
C HIS A 120 13.72 15.24 -10.00
N ASP A 121 14.43 15.39 -8.89
CA ASP A 121 13.89 16.17 -7.77
C ASP A 121 13.90 17.67 -8.10
N PRO A 122 12.84 18.42 -7.73
CA PRO A 122 12.82 19.86 -7.91
C PRO A 122 13.93 20.53 -7.08
N GLU A 123 14.40 21.69 -7.53
CA GLU A 123 15.38 22.48 -6.79
C GLU A 123 14.79 22.90 -5.43
N PRO A 124 15.46 22.59 -4.30
CA PRO A 124 14.94 22.89 -2.98
C PRO A 124 14.99 24.40 -2.70
N GLN A 125 13.90 24.94 -2.15
CA GLN A 125 13.85 26.30 -1.62
C GLN A 125 14.06 26.31 -0.10
N GLU A 126 14.37 27.47 0.46
CA GLU A 126 14.62 27.59 1.90
C GLU A 126 13.33 27.33 2.71
N GLY A 127 13.37 26.30 3.55
CA GLY A 127 12.21 25.84 4.31
C GLY A 127 11.44 24.69 3.67
N ASP A 128 11.80 24.29 2.44
CA ASP A 128 11.14 23.18 1.77
C ASP A 128 11.41 21.84 2.46
N ARG A 129 10.40 20.99 2.36
CA ARG A 129 10.51 19.58 2.72
C ARG A 129 11.46 18.88 1.75
N ALA A 130 12.26 17.95 2.26
CA ALA A 130 13.01 17.04 1.40
C ALA A 130 12.07 16.28 0.44
N PRO A 131 12.44 16.12 -0.84
CA PRO A 131 11.69 15.32 -1.79
C PRO A 131 11.38 13.92 -1.26
N LEU A 132 10.15 13.46 -1.51
CA LEU A 132 9.73 12.10 -1.21
C LEU A 132 10.58 11.12 -2.01
N ALA A 133 11.04 10.10 -1.32
CA ALA A 133 11.73 8.96 -1.90
C ALA A 133 11.02 7.68 -1.46
N PRO A 134 11.02 6.63 -2.30
CA PRO A 134 10.49 5.34 -1.92
C PRO A 134 11.27 4.77 -0.72
N PRO A 135 10.60 4.05 0.20
CA PRO A 135 11.30 3.29 1.22
C PRO A 135 12.35 2.36 0.61
N ASP A 136 13.49 2.22 1.28
CA ASP A 136 14.54 1.32 0.83
C ASP A 136 14.03 -0.14 0.85
N ALA A 137 14.02 -0.74 -0.33
CA ALA A 137 13.62 -2.13 -0.58
C ALA A 137 14.79 -2.95 -1.15
N GLY A 138 16.03 -2.44 -1.06
CA GLY A 138 17.25 -3.13 -1.48
C GLY A 138 17.70 -4.23 -0.52
N ASP A 139 17.44 -4.03 0.78
CA ASP A 139 17.75 -4.97 1.86
C ASP A 139 16.47 -5.41 2.60
N TRP A 140 16.55 -6.52 3.33
CA TRP A 140 15.43 -6.98 4.14
C TRP A 140 15.16 -6.02 5.31
N GLY A 141 13.91 -5.56 5.39
CA GLY A 141 13.39 -4.72 6.45
C GLY A 141 11.87 -4.58 6.32
N PRO A 142 11.23 -3.67 7.08
CA PRO A 142 9.78 -3.55 7.11
C PRO A 142 9.13 -3.35 5.73
N ALA A 143 9.75 -2.53 4.87
CA ALA A 143 9.27 -2.31 3.50
C ALA A 143 9.29 -3.61 2.67
N GLN A 144 10.42 -4.34 2.70
CA GLN A 144 10.57 -5.59 1.96
C GLN A 144 9.66 -6.70 2.49
N ARG A 145 9.47 -6.77 3.81
CA ARG A 145 8.50 -7.68 4.44
C ARG A 145 7.08 -7.42 3.93
N ARG A 146 6.65 -6.16 3.92
CA ARG A 146 5.30 -5.78 3.45
C ARG A 146 5.12 -6.04 1.95
N LEU A 147 6.13 -5.76 1.14
CA LEU A 147 6.13 -6.11 -0.29
C LEU A 147 6.02 -7.62 -0.51
N GLY A 148 6.78 -8.42 0.23
CA GLY A 148 6.68 -9.89 0.16
C GLY A 148 5.29 -10.41 0.56
N ALA A 149 4.68 -9.80 1.57
CA ALA A 149 3.33 -10.14 2.00
C ALA A 149 2.26 -9.72 0.96
N ASP A 150 2.43 -8.58 0.28
CA ASP A 150 1.55 -8.17 -0.82
C ASP A 150 1.69 -9.11 -2.03
N GLU A 151 2.91 -9.56 -2.34
CA GLU A 151 3.15 -10.55 -3.39
C GLU A 151 2.47 -11.89 -3.08
N ILE A 152 2.54 -12.36 -1.81
CA ILE A 152 1.82 -13.57 -1.38
C ILE A 152 0.30 -13.40 -1.52
N ALA A 153 -0.25 -12.23 -1.18
CA ALA A 153 -1.67 -11.96 -1.33
C ALA A 153 -2.09 -11.96 -2.81
N LEU A 154 -1.29 -11.33 -3.68
CA LEU A 154 -1.55 -11.24 -5.12
C LEU A 154 -1.43 -12.61 -5.80
N GLN A 155 -0.41 -13.39 -5.44
CA GLN A 155 -0.10 -14.70 -6.02
C GLN A 155 -0.53 -15.86 -5.12
N TRP A 156 -1.64 -15.69 -4.38
CA TRP A 156 -2.07 -16.66 -3.37
C TRP A 156 -2.08 -18.11 -3.88
N VAL A 157 -2.64 -18.35 -5.07
CA VAL A 157 -2.77 -19.70 -5.64
C VAL A 157 -1.39 -20.33 -5.84
N SER A 158 -0.42 -19.57 -6.35
CA SER A 158 0.94 -20.04 -6.60
C SER A 158 1.70 -20.33 -5.31
N TRP A 159 1.53 -19.51 -4.27
CA TRP A 159 2.14 -19.72 -2.96
C TRP A 159 1.52 -20.89 -2.21
N ARG A 160 0.18 -20.98 -2.15
CA ARG A 160 -0.53 -22.07 -1.49
C ARG A 160 -0.18 -23.44 -2.08
N ALA A 161 0.05 -23.51 -3.40
CA ALA A 161 0.42 -24.75 -4.08
C ALA A 161 1.83 -25.27 -3.72
N GLN A 162 2.70 -24.43 -3.16
CA GLN A 162 4.04 -24.82 -2.74
C GLN A 162 4.09 -25.42 -1.32
N VAL A 163 3.02 -25.26 -0.55
CA VAL A 163 2.95 -25.75 0.84
C VAL A 163 2.36 -27.15 0.85
N GLU A 164 3.13 -28.10 1.36
CA GLU A 164 2.70 -29.48 1.58
C GLU A 164 1.68 -29.54 2.73
N ASP A 165 0.69 -30.44 2.65
CA ASP A 165 -0.37 -30.52 3.66
C ASP A 165 0.18 -30.93 5.05
N GLU A 166 1.34 -31.62 5.11
CA GLU A 166 2.06 -31.89 6.35
C GLU A 166 2.58 -30.62 7.05
N GLU A 167 3.04 -29.61 6.30
CA GLU A 167 3.58 -28.35 6.86
C GLU A 167 2.51 -27.48 7.50
N VAL A 168 1.26 -27.63 7.04
CA VAL A 168 0.07 -26.96 7.58
C VAL A 168 -0.79 -27.89 8.42
N SER A 169 -0.31 -29.10 8.68
CA SER A 169 -0.99 -30.03 9.56
C SER A 169 -0.96 -29.53 11.01
N PHE A 170 -1.89 -30.04 11.79
CA PHE A 170 -1.95 -29.69 13.20
C PHE A 170 -0.78 -30.27 13.95
N ALA A 171 0.08 -29.39 14.45
CA ALA A 171 1.18 -29.80 15.30
C ALA A 171 0.65 -30.50 16.56
N GLU A 172 1.03 -31.78 16.72
CA GLU A 172 0.62 -32.65 17.83
C GLU A 172 1.09 -32.06 19.18
N PRO A 173 0.43 -32.38 20.31
CA PRO A 173 0.86 -31.90 21.62
C PRO A 173 2.29 -32.35 21.95
N GLY A 174 3.24 -31.41 21.86
CA GLY A 174 4.68 -31.66 22.10
C GLY A 174 5.61 -31.22 20.96
N GLU A 175 5.08 -30.90 19.79
CA GLU A 175 5.88 -30.29 18.71
C GLU A 175 6.19 -28.83 19.00
N GLU A 176 7.44 -28.45 18.78
CA GLU A 176 7.94 -27.11 19.05
C GLU A 176 7.47 -26.13 17.98
N ARG A 177 6.30 -25.52 18.23
CA ARG A 177 5.72 -24.50 17.35
C ARG A 177 6.65 -23.30 17.23
N HIS A 178 6.83 -22.79 16.02
CA HIS A 178 7.65 -21.61 15.74
C HIS A 178 7.31 -20.44 16.67
N ARG A 179 8.29 -19.94 17.45
CA ARG A 179 8.05 -18.94 18.50
C ARG A 179 7.54 -17.62 17.92
N GLY A 180 8.09 -17.19 16.78
CA GLY A 180 7.66 -15.98 16.08
C GLY A 180 6.20 -16.07 15.63
N VAL A 181 5.78 -17.19 15.04
CA VAL A 181 4.39 -17.42 14.61
C VAL A 181 3.42 -17.39 15.79
N ARG A 182 3.77 -18.03 16.92
CA ARG A 182 2.94 -17.99 18.13
C ARG A 182 2.74 -16.58 18.65
N ARG A 183 3.80 -15.76 18.62
CA ARG A 183 3.73 -14.34 18.98
C ARG A 183 2.79 -13.59 18.05
N VAL A 184 2.93 -13.74 16.73
CA VAL A 184 2.06 -13.09 15.73
C VAL A 184 0.60 -13.44 15.96
N LEU A 185 0.26 -14.71 16.14
CA LEU A 185 -1.13 -15.11 16.39
C LEU A 185 -1.70 -14.58 17.71
N ALA A 186 -0.86 -14.42 18.73
CA ALA A 186 -1.25 -13.80 19.99
C ALA A 186 -1.47 -12.28 19.85
N GLU A 187 -0.58 -11.57 19.15
CA GLU A 187 -0.69 -10.14 18.86
C GLU A 187 -1.91 -9.85 17.96
N ALA A 188 -2.11 -10.62 16.89
CA ALA A 188 -3.29 -10.53 16.03
C ALA A 188 -4.60 -10.80 16.78
N ARG A 189 -4.60 -11.69 17.78
CA ARG A 189 -5.75 -11.87 18.67
C ARG A 189 -5.95 -10.68 19.63
N GLY A 190 -4.86 -10.04 20.04
CA GLY A 190 -4.86 -8.81 20.84
C GLY A 190 -5.65 -7.68 20.16
N TYR A 191 -5.61 -7.59 18.83
CA TYR A 191 -6.40 -6.63 18.04
C TYR A 191 -7.92 -6.76 18.26
N LEU A 192 -8.42 -7.91 18.70
CA LEU A 192 -9.84 -8.08 19.02
C LEU A 192 -10.24 -7.45 20.36
N VAL A 193 -9.26 -7.19 21.22
CA VAL A 193 -9.45 -6.57 22.55
C VAL A 193 -9.12 -5.09 22.49
N ASP A 194 -8.03 -4.74 21.83
CA ASP A 194 -7.57 -3.37 21.61
C ASP A 194 -7.41 -3.15 20.09
N PRO A 195 -8.45 -2.62 19.41
CA PRO A 195 -8.45 -2.46 17.96
C PRO A 195 -7.24 -1.66 17.46
N PRO A 196 -6.56 -2.12 16.40
CA PRO A 196 -5.39 -1.44 15.88
C PRO A 196 -5.79 -0.16 15.12
N PRO A 197 -4.83 0.72 14.82
CA PRO A 197 -5.04 1.83 13.90
C PRO A 197 -5.65 1.38 12.56
N PRO A 198 -6.46 2.23 11.91
CA PRO A 198 -7.08 1.90 10.63
C PRO A 198 -6.04 1.50 9.59
N GLY A 199 -6.38 0.53 8.74
CA GLY A 199 -5.48 0.04 7.71
C GLY A 199 -4.46 -1.01 8.16
N ARG A 200 -4.34 -1.27 9.46
CA ARG A 200 -3.51 -2.37 9.97
C ARG A 200 -4.09 -3.75 9.70
N VAL A 201 -5.42 -3.81 9.60
CA VAL A 201 -6.16 -4.99 9.13
C VAL A 201 -6.90 -4.57 7.86
N ARG A 202 -6.53 -5.15 6.72
CA ARG A 202 -7.12 -4.90 5.40
C ARG A 202 -7.72 -6.18 4.86
N SER A 203 -8.82 -6.04 4.13
CA SER A 203 -9.61 -7.17 3.66
C SER A 203 -10.12 -6.97 2.24
N SER A 204 -9.67 -7.81 1.32
CA SER A 204 -10.09 -7.82 -0.08
C SER A 204 -10.89 -9.06 -0.43
N PHE A 205 -11.67 -8.99 -1.51
CA PHE A 205 -12.41 -10.15 -2.01
C PHE A 205 -11.44 -11.20 -2.55
N ALA A 206 -11.70 -12.47 -2.24
CA ALA A 206 -11.08 -13.62 -2.86
C ALA A 206 -12.15 -14.43 -3.63
N ALA A 207 -11.76 -15.58 -4.21
CA ALA A 207 -12.70 -16.42 -4.94
C ALA A 207 -13.84 -16.94 -4.04
N GLY A 208 -15.08 -16.86 -4.53
CA GLY A 208 -16.28 -17.29 -3.78
C GLY A 208 -16.69 -16.27 -2.72
N GLU A 209 -17.03 -16.75 -1.53
CA GLU A 209 -17.38 -15.90 -0.37
C GLU A 209 -16.16 -15.58 0.52
N ALA A 210 -14.98 -16.09 0.14
CA ALA A 210 -13.76 -15.92 0.90
C ALA A 210 -13.18 -14.52 0.77
N ARG A 211 -12.37 -14.14 1.75
CA ARG A 211 -11.62 -12.88 1.76
C ARG A 211 -10.14 -13.14 1.99
N THR A 212 -9.30 -12.34 1.33
CA THR A 212 -7.88 -12.27 1.62
C THR A 212 -7.65 -11.16 2.64
N LEU A 213 -7.02 -11.51 3.75
CA LEU A 213 -6.68 -10.58 4.83
C LEU A 213 -5.19 -10.26 4.78
N ARG A 214 -4.88 -8.96 4.84
CA ARG A 214 -3.54 -8.44 5.16
C ARG A 214 -3.61 -7.87 6.57
N VAL A 215 -2.79 -8.44 7.47
CA VAL A 215 -2.73 -8.04 8.87
C VAL A 215 -1.27 -7.76 9.19
N ASP A 216 -0.98 -6.56 9.65
CA ASP A 216 0.38 -6.12 9.93
C ASP A 216 0.55 -5.79 11.42
N GLY A 217 1.78 -5.81 11.90
CA GLY A 217 2.11 -5.43 13.27
C GLY A 217 3.61 -5.19 13.43
N PRO A 218 4.07 -4.80 14.64
CA PRO A 218 5.45 -4.42 14.87
C PRO A 218 6.42 -5.58 14.57
N GLY A 219 7.07 -5.49 13.41
CA GLY A 219 8.06 -6.46 12.93
C GLY A 219 7.48 -7.72 12.28
N TRP A 220 6.20 -7.72 11.89
CA TRP A 220 5.60 -8.87 11.23
C TRP A 220 4.47 -8.50 10.28
N SER A 221 4.23 -9.38 9.32
CA SER A 221 3.11 -9.32 8.38
C SER A 221 2.46 -10.69 8.28
N MET A 222 1.13 -10.73 8.24
CA MET A 222 0.35 -11.95 8.03
C MET A 222 -0.57 -11.77 6.82
N VAL A 223 -0.59 -12.78 5.96
CA VAL A 223 -1.50 -12.88 4.82
C VAL A 223 -2.35 -14.12 5.03
N ALA A 224 -3.66 -14.01 4.96
CA ALA A 224 -4.53 -15.16 5.22
C ALA A 224 -5.72 -15.19 4.29
N ARG A 225 -6.28 -16.38 4.09
CA ARG A 225 -7.60 -16.54 3.49
C ARG A 225 -8.58 -17.09 4.51
N THR A 226 -9.75 -16.47 4.60
CA THR A 226 -10.79 -16.86 5.56
C THR A 226 -11.28 -18.30 5.38
N ASP A 227 -11.05 -18.90 4.20
CA ASP A 227 -11.41 -20.27 3.84
C ASP A 227 -10.22 -21.23 3.76
N ASP A 228 -9.01 -20.86 4.18
CA ASP A 228 -7.81 -21.68 4.01
C ASP A 228 -6.83 -21.50 5.19
N ILE A 229 -5.56 -21.19 4.91
CA ILE A 229 -4.45 -21.03 5.85
C ILE A 229 -4.04 -19.56 6.01
N ALA A 230 -2.98 -19.32 6.78
CA ALA A 230 -2.26 -18.06 6.78
C ALA A 230 -0.76 -18.25 6.50
N PHE A 231 -0.11 -17.17 6.09
CA PHE A 231 1.34 -17.03 5.93
C PHE A 231 1.83 -15.90 6.82
N VAL A 232 2.93 -16.11 7.52
CA VAL A 232 3.56 -15.12 8.41
C VAL A 232 4.97 -14.81 7.93
N LEU A 233 5.30 -13.53 7.88
CA LEU A 233 6.64 -13.00 7.59
C LEU A 233 7.10 -12.18 8.79
N LEU A 234 8.39 -12.28 9.12
CA LEU A 234 8.97 -11.65 10.30
C LEU A 234 10.22 -10.84 9.93
N ASP A 235 10.44 -9.70 10.58
CA ASP A 235 11.65 -8.90 10.36
C ASP A 235 12.94 -9.61 10.80
N ASP A 236 12.87 -10.39 11.87
CA ASP A 236 14.01 -11.13 12.42
C ASP A 236 14.35 -12.40 11.63
N GLU A 237 13.53 -12.76 10.64
CA GLU A 237 13.73 -13.94 9.79
C GLU A 237 13.65 -13.58 8.30
N PRO A 238 14.73 -12.96 7.76
CA PRO A 238 14.75 -12.45 6.39
C PRO A 238 14.40 -13.46 5.32
N GLY A 239 13.43 -13.12 4.46
CA GLY A 239 13.03 -13.92 3.31
C GLY A 239 12.29 -15.23 3.66
N GLN A 240 12.04 -15.49 4.94
CA GLN A 240 11.30 -16.68 5.37
C GLN A 240 9.79 -16.43 5.38
N VAL A 241 9.04 -17.43 4.93
CA VAL A 241 7.58 -17.44 4.92
C VAL A 241 7.12 -18.64 5.74
N HIS A 242 6.40 -18.38 6.82
CA HIS A 242 5.93 -19.43 7.74
C HIS A 242 4.45 -19.70 7.51
N PRO A 243 4.08 -20.86 6.95
CA PRO A 243 2.68 -21.24 6.83
C PRO A 243 2.07 -21.56 8.20
N VAL A 244 0.79 -21.24 8.35
CA VAL A 244 -0.01 -21.49 9.55
C VAL A 244 -1.24 -22.27 9.14
N GLY A 245 -1.28 -23.53 9.55
CA GLY A 245 -2.39 -24.44 9.27
C GLY A 245 -3.75 -23.93 9.74
N ARG A 246 -4.79 -24.41 9.06
CA ARG A 246 -6.15 -23.88 9.20
C ARG A 246 -6.69 -23.90 10.62
N GLY A 247 -6.28 -24.74 11.56
CA GLY A 247 -6.76 -24.53 12.93
C GLY A 247 -8.22 -25.00 13.20
N PRO A 248 -8.60 -25.44 14.41
CA PRO A 248 -9.96 -25.12 14.88
C PRO A 248 -10.07 -23.64 15.25
N GLU A 249 -8.94 -22.95 15.52
CA GLU A 249 -8.92 -21.58 16.02
C GLU A 249 -8.78 -20.50 14.94
N LEU A 250 -7.95 -20.73 13.90
CA LEU A 250 -7.68 -19.72 12.87
C LEU A 250 -8.97 -19.21 12.19
N PRO A 251 -9.98 -20.03 11.83
CA PRO A 251 -11.13 -19.53 11.09
C PRO A 251 -11.93 -18.51 11.91
N GLY A 252 -12.06 -18.72 13.23
CA GLY A 252 -12.71 -17.78 14.13
C GLY A 252 -11.90 -16.48 14.31
N LEU A 253 -10.57 -16.58 14.36
CA LEU A 253 -9.68 -15.42 14.39
C LEU A 253 -9.81 -14.60 13.10
N LEU A 254 -9.71 -15.23 11.94
CA LEU A 254 -9.79 -14.55 10.63
C LEU A 254 -11.16 -13.89 10.42
N ALA A 255 -12.26 -14.55 10.79
CA ALA A 255 -13.59 -13.95 10.72
C ALA A 255 -13.70 -12.69 11.61
N SER A 256 -13.10 -12.73 12.81
CA SER A 256 -13.11 -11.59 13.73
C SER A 256 -12.24 -10.44 13.22
N LEU A 257 -11.07 -10.75 12.65
CA LEU A 257 -10.18 -9.77 12.01
C LEU A 257 -10.83 -9.14 10.77
N ASP A 258 -11.50 -9.90 9.93
CA ASP A 258 -12.27 -9.35 8.80
C ASP A 258 -13.33 -8.35 9.26
N GLY A 259 -13.94 -8.58 10.42
CA GLY A 259 -14.89 -7.64 11.03
C GLY A 259 -14.27 -6.31 11.48
N LEU A 260 -12.95 -6.27 11.72
CA LEU A 260 -12.22 -5.04 12.05
C LEU A 260 -11.75 -4.27 10.81
N ALA A 261 -11.67 -4.92 9.64
CA ALA A 261 -11.15 -4.29 8.44
C ALA A 261 -12.05 -3.16 7.97
N ALA A 262 -11.45 -1.99 7.69
CA ALA A 262 -12.15 -0.90 7.03
C ALA A 262 -12.69 -1.38 5.68
N ARG A 263 -13.92 -0.97 5.36
CA ARG A 263 -14.54 -1.27 4.06
C ARG A 263 -14.33 -0.07 3.12
N PRO A 264 -13.96 -0.31 1.85
CA PRO A 264 -14.01 0.75 0.85
C PRO A 264 -15.41 1.36 0.79
N LEU A 265 -15.49 2.69 0.67
CA LEU A 265 -16.74 3.43 0.48
C LEU A 265 -17.29 3.23 -0.94
#